data_AF-A0A4V5MQP4-F1
#
_entry.id   AF-A0A4V5MQP4-F1
#
_cell.length_a   1.000
_cell.length_b   1.000
_cell.length_c   1.000
_cell.angle_alpha   90.00
_cell.angle_beta   90.00
_cell.angle_gamma   90.00
#
_symmetry.space_group_name_H-M   'P 1'
#
loop_
_entity.id
_entity.type
_entity.pdbx_description
1 polymer ?
#
loop_
_entity_poly.entity_id
_entity_poly.type
_entity_poly.pdbx_seq_one_letter_code
_entity_poly.pdbx_strand_id
1 'polypeptide(L)'
;MHRAPGYSRGYLMERIVKHALNQNDPGWYLSPEKQLLQLDTALHRAREDGASIDMAACLVERGRCLESLWQPQDALEAYQQAEQVIAPRDEEDAIAVRCRARLGSAAIHYAHADYAQALQDWQWALRMARLAGHDLATGEALLGLGRICLALGRADAALSYNEQALRMPNLDTRVQAMILLNVVSNLHALGRFNEMAQRLRLVEQLIASTPGLPFLAEWHAYCGMACCGLGDLSTARPHLRRAVALADGANNHWIRAFASLQLGKLQVRTRDFVGARKSLGQAQEIGESLGLAHTLMDIHHAQSQLCETMGNVAEAFEHHKLYHYYHEWAHDGLRRDLVRDLLPRAIAA
;
A
#
# COMPACT_ATOMS: atom_id res chain seq x y z
N MET A 1 -4.33 5.01 47.61
CA MET A 1 -5.13 4.65 46.43
C MET A 1 -4.20 4.57 45.22
N HIS A 2 -3.91 3.34 44.80
CA HIS A 2 -2.95 3.04 43.73
C HIS A 2 -3.44 3.58 42.38
N ARG A 3 -2.63 4.43 41.74
CA ARG A 3 -2.70 4.69 40.29
C ARG A 3 -2.35 3.39 39.57
N ALA A 4 -3.28 2.86 38.78
CA ALA A 4 -3.03 1.72 37.92
C ALA A 4 -1.97 2.09 36.85
N PRO A 5 -1.14 1.12 36.38
CA PRO A 5 -0.05 1.39 35.45
C PRO A 5 -0.58 1.82 34.08
N GLY A 6 0.15 2.73 33.43
CA GLY A 6 -0.18 3.31 32.14
C GLY A 6 -0.39 2.26 31.05
N TYR A 7 -1.64 2.14 30.59
CA TYR A 7 -1.95 1.54 29.31
C TYR A 7 -1.60 2.55 28.21
N SER A 8 -0.78 2.13 27.25
CA SER A 8 -0.18 2.97 26.21
C SER A 8 -1.23 3.73 25.38
N ARG A 9 -0.92 4.98 25.05
CA ARG A 9 -1.69 5.93 24.22
C ARG A 9 -2.02 5.46 22.79
N GLY A 10 -1.67 4.23 22.38
CA GLY A 10 -1.88 3.70 21.03
C GLY A 10 -3.21 2.98 20.77
N TYR A 11 -4.07 2.80 21.78
CA TYR A 11 -5.23 1.91 21.69
C TYR A 11 -6.58 2.64 21.51
N LEU A 12 -6.63 3.90 21.09
CA LEU A 12 -7.90 4.64 20.99
C LEU A 12 -8.92 3.92 20.09
N MET A 13 -8.53 3.52 18.89
CA MET A 13 -9.44 2.84 17.94
C MET A 13 -9.83 1.44 18.44
N GLU A 14 -8.88 0.67 18.95
CA GLU A 14 -9.16 -0.67 19.48
C GLU A 14 -10.01 -0.61 20.76
N ARG A 15 -9.84 0.44 21.57
CA ARG A 15 -10.67 0.73 22.75
C ARG A 15 -12.07 1.15 22.35
N ILE A 16 -12.22 2.05 21.38
CA ILE A 16 -13.52 2.51 20.89
C ILE A 16 -14.29 1.36 20.24
N VAL A 17 -13.63 0.58 19.38
CA VAL A 17 -14.23 -0.58 18.72
C VAL A 17 -14.58 -1.67 19.74
N LYS A 18 -13.69 -2.01 20.69
CA LYS A 18 -14.03 -2.97 21.77
C LYS A 18 -15.15 -2.48 22.68
N HIS A 19 -15.19 -1.18 22.97
CA HIS A 19 -16.23 -0.56 23.79
C HIS A 19 -17.58 -0.58 23.07
N ALA A 20 -17.62 -0.15 21.80
CA ALA A 20 -18.84 -0.10 20.99
C ALA A 20 -19.39 -1.51 20.66
N LEU A 21 -18.50 -2.50 20.52
CA LEU A 21 -18.86 -3.91 20.28
C LEU A 21 -19.20 -4.69 21.55
N ASN A 22 -18.87 -4.18 22.75
CA ASN A 22 -19.11 -4.82 24.05
C ASN A 22 -18.63 -6.30 24.08
N GLN A 23 -17.50 -6.59 23.44
CA GLN A 23 -16.95 -7.93 23.30
C GLN A 23 -15.44 -7.94 23.54
N ASN A 24 -15.00 -8.95 24.29
CA ASN A 24 -13.60 -9.25 24.58
C ASN A 24 -13.01 -10.30 23.61
N ASP A 25 -13.63 -10.46 22.44
CA ASP A 25 -13.37 -11.57 21.53
C ASP A 25 -12.15 -11.28 20.62
N PRO A 26 -11.04 -12.04 20.74
CA PRO A 26 -9.88 -11.93 19.86
C PRO A 26 -10.17 -12.32 18.40
N GLY A 27 -11.37 -12.82 18.10
CA GLY A 27 -11.87 -13.10 16.75
C GLY A 27 -12.12 -11.87 15.87
N TRP A 28 -11.71 -10.66 16.25
CA TRP A 28 -11.90 -9.46 15.43
C TRP A 28 -11.29 -9.55 14.01
N TYR A 29 -10.45 -10.54 13.72
CA TYR A 29 -9.96 -10.92 12.38
C TYR A 29 -10.89 -11.88 11.60
N LEU A 30 -12.13 -12.07 12.03
CA LEU A 30 -13.10 -12.94 11.38
C LEU A 30 -13.66 -12.30 10.09
N SER A 31 -12.84 -12.11 9.07
CA SER A 31 -13.20 -11.57 7.74
C SER A 31 -13.76 -10.13 7.70
N PRO A 32 -13.38 -9.31 6.70
CA PRO A 32 -13.85 -7.91 6.60
C PRO A 32 -15.38 -7.78 6.57
N GLU A 33 -16.10 -8.78 6.07
CA GLU A 33 -17.56 -8.77 5.99
C GLU A 33 -18.24 -8.86 7.37
N LYS A 34 -17.72 -9.69 8.29
CA LYS A 34 -18.27 -9.73 9.65
C LYS A 34 -17.87 -8.50 10.45
N GLN A 35 -16.67 -7.97 10.21
CA GLN A 35 -16.24 -6.69 10.78
C GLN A 35 -17.20 -5.57 10.38
N LEU A 36 -17.61 -5.49 9.11
CA LEU A 36 -18.59 -4.50 8.64
C LEU A 36 -19.93 -4.59 9.39
N LEU A 37 -20.49 -5.79 9.51
CA LEU A 37 -21.77 -5.99 10.22
C LEU A 37 -21.71 -5.55 11.69
N GLN A 38 -20.58 -5.82 12.33
CA GLN A 38 -20.30 -5.40 13.70
C GLN A 38 -20.17 -3.88 13.81
N LEU A 39 -19.45 -3.26 12.87
CA LEU A 39 -19.26 -1.81 12.80
C LEU A 39 -20.58 -1.07 12.55
N ASP A 40 -21.49 -1.61 11.75
CA ASP A 40 -22.81 -1.01 11.55
C ASP A 40 -23.63 -0.95 12.84
N THR A 41 -23.54 -2.01 13.66
CA THR A 41 -24.18 -2.06 14.99
C THR A 41 -23.55 -1.05 15.95
N ALA A 42 -22.21 -0.97 15.97
CA ALA A 42 -21.46 -0.02 16.78
C ALA A 42 -21.77 1.44 16.40
N LEU A 43 -21.83 1.73 15.10
CA LEU A 43 -22.16 3.05 14.57
C LEU A 43 -23.58 3.49 14.95
N HIS A 44 -24.55 2.56 14.94
CA HIS A 44 -25.91 2.84 15.41
C HIS A 44 -25.93 3.25 16.88
N ARG A 45 -25.25 2.50 17.75
CA ARG A 45 -25.17 2.82 19.19
C ARG A 45 -24.50 4.16 19.44
N ALA A 46 -23.34 4.41 18.81
CA ALA A 46 -22.62 5.67 18.96
C ALA A 46 -23.47 6.86 18.49
N ARG A 47 -24.36 6.66 17.52
CA ARG A 47 -25.33 7.66 17.05
C ARG A 47 -26.43 7.92 18.08
N GLU A 48 -26.94 6.89 18.75
CA GLU A 48 -27.93 7.02 19.84
C GLU A 48 -27.33 7.74 21.05
N ASP A 49 -26.07 7.45 21.37
CA ASP A 49 -25.35 8.03 22.50
C ASP A 49 -24.82 9.45 22.23
N GLY A 50 -24.87 9.91 20.97
CA GLY A 50 -24.32 11.21 20.55
C GLY A 50 -22.79 11.29 20.60
N ALA A 51 -22.10 10.15 20.62
CA ALA A 51 -20.64 10.06 20.74
C ALA A 51 -19.94 10.27 19.40
N SER A 52 -19.76 11.53 18.99
CA SER A 52 -19.21 11.90 17.66
C SER A 52 -17.84 11.28 17.33
N ILE A 53 -16.94 11.17 18.32
CA ILE A 53 -15.61 10.55 18.13
C ILE A 53 -15.74 9.05 17.88
N ASP A 54 -16.63 8.37 18.61
CA ASP A 54 -16.85 6.94 18.47
C ASP A 54 -17.51 6.61 17.12
N MET A 55 -18.46 7.44 16.70
CA MET A 55 -19.06 7.36 15.37
C MET A 55 -17.99 7.48 14.27
N ALA A 56 -17.12 8.49 14.37
CA ALA A 56 -16.07 8.72 13.39
C ALA A 56 -15.03 7.59 13.37
N ALA A 57 -14.66 7.06 14.53
CA ALA A 57 -13.78 5.90 14.62
C ALA A 57 -14.39 4.66 13.96
N CYS A 58 -15.69 4.39 14.17
CA CYS A 58 -16.39 3.30 13.50
C CYS A 58 -16.40 3.50 11.98
N LEU A 59 -16.61 4.72 11.50
CA LEU A 59 -16.57 5.06 10.07
C LEU A 59 -15.18 4.85 9.45
N VAL A 60 -14.10 5.19 10.16
CA VAL A 60 -12.73 4.92 9.72
C VAL A 60 -12.47 3.42 9.61
N GLU A 61 -12.83 2.61 10.61
CA GLU A 61 -12.65 1.17 10.52
C GLU A 61 -13.55 0.52 9.46
N ARG A 62 -14.75 1.09 9.23
CA ARG A 62 -15.61 0.71 8.10
C ARG A 62 -14.91 0.96 6.77
N GLY A 63 -14.30 2.13 6.60
CA GLY A 63 -13.48 2.46 5.44
C GLY A 63 -12.37 1.43 5.20
N ARG A 64 -11.64 1.03 6.25
CA ARG A 64 -10.57 0.01 6.14
C ARG A 64 -11.09 -1.38 5.74
N CYS A 65 -12.26 -1.76 6.23
CA CYS A 65 -12.90 -3.01 5.84
C CYS A 65 -13.33 -2.97 4.38
N LEU A 66 -13.94 -1.86 3.93
CA LEU A 66 -14.35 -1.65 2.54
C LEU A 66 -13.15 -1.64 1.59
N GLU A 67 -12.02 -1.04 1.97
CA GLU A 67 -10.76 -1.14 1.22
C GLU A 67 -10.31 -2.60 1.08
N SER A 68 -10.38 -3.37 2.17
CA SER A 68 -10.01 -4.79 2.17
C SER A 68 -10.95 -5.65 1.30
N LEU A 69 -12.18 -5.16 1.06
CA LEU A 69 -13.19 -5.76 0.19
C LEU A 69 -13.17 -5.21 -1.24
N TRP A 70 -12.16 -4.42 -1.60
CA TRP A 70 -12.02 -3.82 -2.93
C TRP A 70 -13.19 -2.88 -3.29
N GLN A 71 -13.73 -2.16 -2.31
CA GLN A 71 -14.76 -1.13 -2.46
C GLN A 71 -14.18 0.25 -2.13
N PRO A 72 -13.23 0.78 -2.95
CA PRO A 72 -12.51 2.00 -2.63
C PRO A 72 -13.41 3.24 -2.61
N GLN A 73 -14.48 3.28 -3.40
CA GLN A 73 -15.39 4.42 -3.43
C GLN A 73 -16.20 4.51 -2.13
N ASP A 74 -16.78 3.39 -1.69
CA ASP A 74 -17.52 3.31 -0.42
C ASP A 74 -16.59 3.57 0.78
N ALA A 75 -15.33 3.13 0.69
CA ALA A 75 -14.31 3.41 1.70
C ALA A 75 -14.01 4.91 1.80
N LEU A 76 -13.82 5.58 0.66
CA LEU A 76 -13.58 7.02 0.61
C LEU A 76 -14.76 7.81 1.19
N GLU A 77 -15.99 7.41 0.86
CA GLU A 77 -17.19 7.99 1.47
C GLU A 77 -17.21 7.81 2.99
N ALA A 78 -16.85 6.63 3.50
CA ALA A 78 -16.77 6.37 4.93
C ALA A 78 -15.73 7.27 5.63
N TYR A 79 -14.55 7.47 5.03
CA TYR A 79 -13.53 8.38 5.56
C TYR A 79 -13.99 9.84 5.55
N GLN A 80 -14.65 10.29 4.48
CA GLN A 80 -15.20 11.64 4.39
C GLN A 80 -16.31 11.87 5.44
N GLN A 81 -17.18 10.89 5.65
CA GLN A 81 -18.20 10.94 6.70
C GLN A 81 -17.56 10.99 8.09
N ALA A 82 -16.48 10.24 8.34
CA ALA A 82 -15.76 10.29 9.60
C ALA A 82 -15.26 11.71 9.91
N GLU A 83 -14.69 12.40 8.91
CA GLU A 83 -14.23 13.77 9.08
C GLU A 83 -15.38 14.76 9.34
N GLN A 84 -16.54 14.57 8.69
CA GLN A 84 -17.72 15.44 8.85
C GLN A 84 -18.37 15.33 10.23
N VAL A 85 -18.36 14.15 10.83
CA VAL A 85 -18.99 13.90 12.14
C VAL A 85 -18.16 14.48 13.29
N ILE A 86 -16.83 14.59 13.12
CA ILE A 86 -15.95 15.16 14.15
C ILE A 86 -16.09 16.69 14.18
N ALA A 87 -16.58 17.24 15.29
CA ALA A 87 -16.67 18.69 15.49
C ALA A 87 -15.28 19.38 15.40
N PRO A 88 -15.18 20.67 15.03
CA PRO A 88 -13.91 21.38 14.84
C PRO A 88 -13.05 21.56 16.10
N ARG A 89 -13.44 21.04 17.26
CA ARG A 89 -12.69 21.21 18.51
C ARG A 89 -11.50 20.25 18.50
N ASP A 90 -10.31 20.83 18.70
CA ASP A 90 -9.03 20.13 18.77
C ASP A 90 -8.90 19.35 20.09
N GLU A 91 -9.67 18.27 20.21
CA GLU A 91 -9.40 17.22 21.18
C GLU A 91 -8.37 16.25 20.57
N GLU A 92 -7.42 15.77 21.38
CA GLU A 92 -6.33 14.87 20.95
C GLU A 92 -6.87 13.63 20.22
N ASP A 93 -7.98 13.07 20.72
CA ASP A 93 -8.68 11.93 20.14
C ASP A 93 -9.32 12.27 18.77
N ALA A 94 -9.85 13.49 18.60
CA ALA A 94 -10.40 13.95 17.32
C ALA A 94 -9.32 14.09 16.24
N ILE A 95 -8.14 14.57 16.61
CA ILE A 95 -6.98 14.64 15.71
C ILE A 95 -6.55 13.23 15.29
N ALA A 96 -6.52 12.28 16.22
CA ALA A 96 -6.16 10.89 15.94
C ALA A 96 -7.06 10.28 14.85
N VAL A 97 -8.38 10.40 15.02
CA VAL A 97 -9.37 9.82 14.09
C VAL A 97 -9.30 10.52 12.73
N ARG A 98 -9.18 11.86 12.68
CA ARG A 98 -8.99 12.60 11.42
C ARG A 98 -7.71 12.21 10.69
N CYS A 99 -6.61 12.04 11.41
CA CYS A 99 -5.35 11.56 10.82
C CYS A 99 -5.58 10.20 10.15
N ARG A 100 -6.24 9.26 10.84
CA ARG A 100 -6.50 7.93 10.30
C ARG A 100 -7.43 7.96 9.09
N ALA A 101 -8.49 8.76 9.12
CA ALA A 101 -9.38 8.96 7.97
C ALA A 101 -8.60 9.48 6.75
N ARG A 102 -7.79 10.53 6.91
CA ARG A 102 -7.01 11.10 5.82
C ARG A 102 -5.90 10.19 5.30
N LEU A 103 -5.27 9.40 6.18
CA LEU A 103 -4.31 8.38 5.75
C LEU A 103 -4.96 7.34 4.82
N GLY A 104 -6.20 6.93 5.12
CA GLY A 104 -7.02 6.05 4.29
C GLY A 104 -7.43 6.70 2.96
N SER A 105 -8.03 7.89 3.02
CA SER A 105 -8.40 8.67 1.82
C SER A 105 -7.20 8.87 0.88
N ALA A 106 -6.05 9.24 1.43
CA ALA A 106 -4.83 9.45 0.66
C ALA A 106 -4.33 8.17 -0.03
N ALA A 107 -4.45 7.00 0.62
CA ALA A 107 -4.09 5.73 0.01
C ALA A 107 -4.99 5.41 -1.21
N ILE A 108 -6.29 5.71 -1.11
CA ILE A 108 -7.25 5.55 -2.20
C ILE A 108 -6.95 6.54 -3.34
N HIS A 109 -6.75 7.82 -3.03
CA HIS A 109 -6.36 8.84 -4.01
C HIS A 109 -5.08 8.45 -4.75
N TYR A 110 -4.06 7.95 -4.02
CA TYR A 110 -2.83 7.46 -4.61
C TYR A 110 -3.06 6.28 -5.57
N ALA A 111 -3.91 5.32 -5.19
CA ALA A 111 -4.21 4.15 -6.02
C ALA A 111 -4.90 4.55 -7.34
N HIS A 112 -5.68 5.63 -7.33
CA HIS A 112 -6.34 6.21 -8.52
C HIS A 112 -5.50 7.27 -9.24
N ALA A 113 -4.21 7.37 -8.90
CA ALA A 113 -3.29 8.36 -9.45
C ALA A 113 -3.65 9.83 -9.20
N ASP A 114 -4.54 10.15 -8.23
CA ASP A 114 -4.72 11.52 -7.72
C ASP A 114 -3.64 11.84 -6.68
N TYR A 115 -2.42 12.05 -7.18
CA TYR A 115 -1.26 12.30 -6.34
C TYR A 115 -1.30 13.65 -5.64
N ALA A 116 -2.03 14.63 -6.19
CA ALA A 116 -2.15 15.95 -5.58
C ALA A 116 -2.97 15.88 -4.29
N GLN A 117 -4.13 15.22 -4.31
CA GLN A 117 -4.94 15.02 -3.10
C GLN A 117 -4.23 14.10 -2.09
N ALA A 118 -3.67 12.98 -2.56
CA ALA A 118 -2.93 12.07 -1.69
C ALA A 118 -1.76 12.76 -0.97
N LEU A 119 -1.02 13.62 -1.69
CA LEU A 119 0.07 14.39 -1.10
C LEU A 119 -0.42 15.37 -0.03
N GLN A 120 -1.51 16.11 -0.30
CA GLN A 120 -2.07 17.07 0.66
C GLN A 120 -2.52 16.37 1.95
N ASP A 121 -3.23 15.25 1.82
CA ASP A 121 -3.72 14.48 2.95
C ASP A 121 -2.59 13.86 3.78
N TRP A 122 -1.58 13.27 3.12
CA TRP A 122 -0.41 12.72 3.81
C TRP A 122 0.45 13.80 4.48
N GLN A 123 0.61 14.98 3.87
CA GLN A 123 1.31 16.10 4.49
C GLN A 123 0.56 16.62 5.72
N TRP A 124 -0.76 16.74 5.62
CA TRP A 124 -1.59 17.14 6.74
C TRP A 124 -1.50 16.11 7.87
N ALA A 125 -1.67 14.82 7.57
CA ALA A 125 -1.60 13.74 8.55
C ALA A 125 -0.22 13.69 9.21
N LEU A 126 0.86 13.85 8.44
CA LEU A 126 2.22 13.91 8.98
C LEU A 126 2.38 15.06 9.98
N ARG A 127 1.91 16.26 9.63
CA ARG A 127 2.01 17.45 10.48
C ARG A 127 1.25 17.23 11.78
N MET A 128 0.00 16.78 11.69
CA MET A 128 -0.87 16.62 12.85
C MET A 128 -0.43 15.46 13.74
N ALA A 129 -0.04 14.32 13.17
CA ALA A 129 0.49 13.19 13.92
C ALA A 129 1.77 13.55 14.68
N ARG A 130 2.67 14.34 14.09
CA ARG A 130 3.86 14.84 14.80
C ARG A 130 3.52 15.78 15.95
N LEU A 131 2.58 16.70 15.75
CA LEU A 131 2.13 17.61 16.81
C LEU A 131 1.48 16.85 17.97
N ALA A 132 0.75 15.79 17.68
CA ALA A 132 0.10 14.93 18.68
C ALA A 132 1.02 13.85 19.27
N GLY A 133 2.25 13.67 18.74
CA GLY A 133 3.15 12.59 19.19
C GLY A 133 2.64 11.19 18.83
N HIS A 134 1.91 11.05 17.72
CA HIS A 134 1.37 9.77 17.24
C HIS A 134 2.36 9.09 16.30
N ASP A 135 3.24 8.25 16.85
CA ASP A 135 4.32 7.61 16.09
C ASP A 135 3.82 6.75 14.92
N LEU A 136 2.76 5.96 15.14
CA LEU A 136 2.20 5.06 14.11
C LEU A 136 1.69 5.83 12.89
N ALA A 137 0.86 6.86 13.13
CA ALA A 137 0.32 7.70 12.06
C ALA A 137 1.44 8.52 11.39
N THR A 138 2.47 8.92 12.13
CA THR A 138 3.66 9.58 11.57
C THR A 138 4.41 8.65 10.60
N GLY A 139 4.62 7.39 10.99
CA GLY A 139 5.24 6.37 10.14
C GLY A 139 4.42 6.06 8.87
N GLU A 140 3.11 5.91 9.00
CA GLU A 140 2.19 5.68 7.87
C GLU A 140 2.17 6.88 6.89
N ALA A 141 2.17 8.11 7.40
CA ALA A 141 2.24 9.31 6.57
C ALA A 141 3.57 9.42 5.81
N LEU A 142 4.70 9.16 6.49
CA LEU A 142 6.03 9.15 5.86
C LEU A 142 6.13 8.09 4.76
N LEU A 143 5.59 6.89 5.00
CA LEU A 143 5.49 5.84 4.01
C LEU A 143 4.71 6.30 2.77
N GLY A 144 3.55 6.95 2.95
CA GLY A 144 2.75 7.50 1.87
C GLY A 144 3.52 8.54 1.04
N LEU A 145 4.19 9.48 1.68
CA LEU A 145 5.05 10.46 1.00
C LEU A 145 6.21 9.80 0.24
N GLY A 146 6.76 8.71 0.78
CA GLY A 146 7.75 7.88 0.08
C GLY A 146 7.19 7.28 -1.22
N ARG A 147 5.94 6.81 -1.22
CA ARG A 147 5.25 6.30 -2.41
C ARG A 147 5.06 7.38 -3.47
N ILE A 148 4.66 8.60 -3.10
CA ILE A 148 4.60 9.74 -4.04
C ILE A 148 5.97 9.99 -4.67
N CYS A 149 7.03 10.02 -3.86
CA CYS A 149 8.39 10.25 -4.37
C CYS A 149 8.80 9.17 -5.38
N LEU A 150 8.45 7.90 -5.13
CA LEU A 150 8.73 6.82 -6.06
C LEU A 150 7.95 6.97 -7.37
N ALA A 151 6.65 7.31 -7.30
CA ALA A 151 5.82 7.57 -8.49
C ALA A 151 6.34 8.74 -9.34
N LEU A 152 7.03 9.70 -8.72
CA LEU A 152 7.71 10.81 -9.40
C LEU A 152 9.11 10.44 -9.92
N GLY A 153 9.55 9.18 -9.79
CA GLY A 153 10.88 8.72 -10.20
C GLY A 153 12.01 9.14 -9.24
N ARG A 154 11.69 9.64 -8.04
CA ARG A 154 12.67 10.08 -7.03
C ARG A 154 12.91 8.98 -6.00
N ALA A 155 13.47 7.86 -6.44
CA ALA A 155 13.67 6.68 -5.59
C ALA A 155 14.57 6.94 -4.36
N ASP A 156 15.59 7.81 -4.47
CA ASP A 156 16.42 8.19 -3.30
C ASP A 156 15.62 8.95 -2.23
N ALA A 157 14.75 9.87 -2.66
CA ALA A 157 13.88 10.60 -1.74
C ALA A 157 12.86 9.66 -1.09
N ALA A 158 12.30 8.73 -1.87
CA ALA A 158 11.40 7.70 -1.35
C ALA A 158 12.08 6.84 -0.27
N LEU A 159 13.33 6.43 -0.53
CA LEU A 159 14.13 5.67 0.43
C LEU A 159 14.35 6.47 1.72
N SER A 160 14.70 7.74 1.63
CA SER A 160 14.89 8.62 2.81
C SER A 160 13.62 8.74 3.65
N TYR A 161 12.45 8.91 3.04
CA TYR A 161 11.16 8.95 3.76
C TYR A 161 10.88 7.63 4.47
N ASN A 162 11.09 6.50 3.80
CA ASN A 162 10.87 5.18 4.40
C ASN A 162 11.88 4.86 5.52
N GLU A 163 13.14 5.30 5.40
CA GLU A 163 14.11 5.17 6.49
C GLU A 163 13.76 6.04 7.70
N GLN A 164 13.22 7.25 7.48
CA GLN A 164 12.68 8.06 8.57
C GLN A 164 11.49 7.36 9.23
N ALA A 165 10.60 6.75 8.45
CA ALA A 165 9.48 5.99 8.98
C ALA A 165 9.95 4.82 9.85
N LEU A 166 10.96 4.05 9.42
CA LEU A 166 11.54 2.95 10.22
C LEU A 166 12.18 3.39 11.54
N ARG A 167 12.56 4.65 11.68
CA ARG A 167 13.11 5.21 12.93
C ARG A 167 12.01 5.59 13.93
N MET A 168 10.73 5.50 13.55
CA MET A 168 9.64 5.84 14.45
C MET A 168 9.52 4.82 15.57
N PRO A 169 9.44 5.26 16.84
CA PRO A 169 9.24 4.35 17.95
C PRO A 169 7.84 3.73 17.88
N ASN A 170 7.65 2.60 18.55
CA ASN A 170 6.32 1.99 18.73
C ASN A 170 5.55 1.62 17.45
N LEU A 171 6.22 1.47 16.30
CA LEU A 171 5.59 0.88 15.12
C LEU A 171 5.22 -0.57 15.38
N ASP A 172 4.01 -0.98 15.01
CA ASP A 172 3.65 -2.40 15.02
C ASP A 172 4.37 -3.17 13.90
N THR A 173 4.45 -4.49 14.05
CA THR A 173 5.16 -5.39 13.12
C THR A 173 4.61 -5.32 11.69
N ARG A 174 3.30 -5.09 11.53
CA ARG A 174 2.65 -5.01 10.21
C ARG A 174 3.09 -3.74 9.49
N VAL A 175 3.08 -2.59 10.15
CA VAL A 175 3.55 -1.33 9.57
C VAL A 175 5.06 -1.37 9.30
N GLN A 176 5.86 -1.96 10.19
CA GLN A 176 7.30 -2.16 9.94
C GLN A 176 7.55 -3.00 8.67
N ALA A 177 6.83 -4.11 8.50
CA ALA A 177 6.94 -4.96 7.31
C ALA A 177 6.53 -4.20 6.04
N MET A 178 5.44 -3.43 6.08
CA MET A 178 4.99 -2.61 4.96
C MET A 178 6.04 -1.56 4.56
N ILE A 179 6.63 -0.87 5.53
CA ILE A 179 7.69 0.11 5.27
C ILE A 179 8.93 -0.57 4.67
N LEU A 180 9.37 -1.71 5.23
CA LEU A 180 10.53 -2.43 4.70
C LEU A 180 10.30 -2.95 3.26
N LEU A 181 9.09 -3.39 2.91
CA LEU A 181 8.77 -3.77 1.53
C LEU A 181 8.83 -2.56 0.58
N ASN A 182 8.44 -1.37 1.05
CA ASN A 182 8.59 -0.14 0.26
C ASN A 182 10.06 0.27 0.13
N VAL A 183 10.89 0.09 1.17
CA VAL A 183 12.36 0.21 1.07
C VAL A 183 12.93 -0.73 0.02
N VAL A 184 12.51 -2.00 0.03
CA VAL A 184 12.93 -3.01 -0.96
C VAL A 184 12.55 -2.57 -2.38
N SER A 185 11.34 -2.05 -2.58
CA SER A 185 10.91 -1.47 -3.85
C SER A 185 11.77 -0.27 -4.29
N ASN A 186 12.12 0.63 -3.36
CA ASN A 186 13.00 1.77 -3.65
C ASN A 186 14.41 1.31 -4.03
N LEU A 187 14.96 0.33 -3.32
CA LEU A 187 16.28 -0.24 -3.62
C LEU A 187 16.30 -0.93 -4.99
N HIS A 188 15.21 -1.60 -5.37
CA HIS A 188 15.06 -2.15 -6.73
C HIS A 188 15.10 -1.03 -7.78
N ALA A 189 14.35 0.05 -7.60
CA ALA A 189 14.35 1.20 -8.51
C ALA A 189 15.73 1.87 -8.63
N LEU A 190 16.54 1.81 -7.57
CA LEU A 190 17.93 2.30 -7.54
C LEU A 190 18.95 1.27 -8.07
N GLY A 191 18.55 0.06 -8.42
CA GLY A 191 19.46 -1.03 -8.82
C GLY A 191 20.35 -1.56 -7.68
N ARG A 192 20.03 -1.24 -6.42
CA ARG A 192 20.81 -1.62 -5.22
C ARG A 192 20.43 -3.01 -4.73
N PHE A 193 20.60 -4.02 -5.58
CA PHE A 193 20.07 -5.39 -5.34
C PHE A 193 20.71 -6.13 -4.16
N ASN A 194 21.98 -5.86 -3.84
CA ASN A 194 22.63 -6.44 -2.67
C ASN A 194 21.99 -5.96 -1.36
N GLU A 195 21.68 -4.68 -1.27
CA GLU A 195 21.00 -4.11 -0.10
C GLU A 195 19.54 -4.55 -0.05
N MET A 196 18.88 -4.65 -1.21
CA MET A 196 17.54 -5.21 -1.33
C MET A 196 17.47 -6.61 -0.71
N ALA A 197 18.41 -7.50 -1.03
CA ALA A 197 18.50 -8.84 -0.46
C ALA A 197 18.73 -8.83 1.07
N GLN A 198 19.51 -7.88 1.59
CA GLN A 198 19.69 -7.72 3.04
C GLN A 198 18.38 -7.32 3.73
N ARG A 199 17.63 -6.35 3.17
CA ARG A 199 16.35 -5.91 3.71
C ARG A 199 15.28 -7.00 3.62
N LEU A 200 15.28 -7.81 2.56
CA LEU A 200 14.37 -8.95 2.42
C LEU A 200 14.55 -10.00 3.52
N ARG A 201 15.76 -10.22 4.04
CA ARG A 201 16.00 -11.09 5.20
C ARG A 201 15.36 -10.55 6.49
N LEU A 202 15.32 -9.23 6.66
CA LEU A 202 14.63 -8.61 7.80
C LEU A 202 13.12 -8.77 7.67
N VAL A 203 12.57 -8.59 6.46
CA VAL A 203 11.15 -8.83 6.19
C VAL A 203 10.79 -10.29 6.45
N GLU A 204 11.64 -11.24 6.07
CA GLU A 204 11.43 -12.67 6.33
C GLU A 204 11.31 -12.97 7.83
N GLN A 205 12.19 -12.40 8.65
CA GLN A 205 12.13 -12.55 10.11
C GLN A 205 10.82 -11.99 10.68
N LEU A 206 10.38 -10.82 10.21
CA LEU A 206 9.11 -10.22 10.63
C LEU A 206 7.92 -11.10 10.24
N ILE A 207 7.90 -11.59 8.99
CA ILE A 207 6.84 -12.48 8.51
C ILE A 207 6.80 -13.79 9.30
N ALA A 208 7.96 -14.41 9.55
CA ALA A 208 8.06 -15.64 10.33
C ALA A 208 7.56 -15.48 11.77
N SER A 209 7.79 -14.30 12.37
CA SER A 209 7.35 -14.00 13.73
C SER A 209 5.86 -13.66 13.85
N THR A 210 5.14 -13.49 12.73
CA THR A 210 3.73 -13.07 12.71
C THR A 210 2.93 -13.89 11.69
N PRO A 211 2.35 -15.02 12.10
CA PRO A 211 1.55 -15.88 11.23
C PRO A 211 0.36 -15.13 10.60
N GLY A 212 0.09 -15.39 9.32
CA GLY A 212 -1.08 -14.81 8.62
C GLY A 212 -0.86 -13.42 8.00
N LEU A 213 0.38 -12.90 7.99
CA LEU A 213 0.66 -11.63 7.32
C LEU A 213 0.39 -11.72 5.80
N PRO A 214 -0.30 -10.72 5.21
CA PRO A 214 -0.64 -10.68 3.78
C PRO A 214 0.58 -10.49 2.86
N PHE A 215 1.76 -10.27 3.45
CA PHE A 215 2.97 -9.86 2.75
C PHE A 215 3.80 -11.00 2.18
N LEU A 216 3.49 -12.27 2.49
CA LEU A 216 4.33 -13.39 2.07
C LEU A 216 4.42 -13.51 0.53
N ALA A 217 3.31 -13.29 -0.18
CA ALA A 217 3.31 -13.28 -1.65
C ALA A 217 4.18 -12.15 -2.21
N GLU A 218 4.06 -10.95 -1.63
CA GLU A 218 4.82 -9.77 -2.02
C GLU A 218 6.32 -9.93 -1.74
N TRP A 219 6.66 -10.47 -0.57
CA TRP A 219 8.04 -10.80 -0.21
C TRP A 219 8.64 -11.79 -1.21
N HIS A 220 7.94 -12.87 -1.57
CA HIS A 220 8.40 -13.79 -2.60
C HIS A 220 8.59 -13.10 -3.95
N ALA A 221 7.70 -12.18 -4.35
CA ALA A 221 7.84 -11.43 -5.59
C ALA A 221 9.14 -10.60 -5.60
N TYR A 222 9.42 -9.87 -4.51
CA TYR A 222 10.64 -9.09 -4.38
C TYR A 222 11.90 -9.95 -4.26
N CYS A 223 11.87 -11.11 -3.58
CA CYS A 223 12.99 -12.06 -3.62
C CYS A 223 13.30 -12.49 -5.05
N GLY A 224 12.27 -12.78 -5.85
CA GLY A 224 12.43 -13.08 -7.27
C GLY A 224 13.08 -11.93 -8.05
N MET A 225 12.64 -10.69 -7.81
CA MET A 225 13.22 -9.49 -8.43
C MET A 225 14.68 -9.25 -8.00
N ALA A 226 15.00 -9.44 -6.72
CA ALA A 226 16.37 -9.31 -6.22
C ALA A 226 17.30 -10.34 -6.87
N CYS A 227 16.89 -11.62 -6.94
CA CYS A 227 17.62 -12.66 -7.64
C CYS A 227 17.81 -12.32 -9.13
N CYS A 228 16.76 -11.82 -9.79
CA CYS A 228 16.82 -11.35 -11.19
C CYS A 228 17.85 -10.23 -11.40
N GLY A 229 17.93 -9.27 -10.47
CA GLY A 229 18.89 -8.17 -10.50
C GLY A 229 20.32 -8.60 -10.20
N LEU A 230 20.50 -9.61 -9.36
CA LEU A 230 21.79 -10.24 -9.06
C LEU A 230 22.26 -11.26 -10.12
N GLY A 231 21.42 -11.57 -11.12
CA GLY A 231 21.71 -12.52 -12.20
C GLY A 231 21.40 -13.99 -11.88
N ASP A 232 20.87 -14.30 -10.70
CA ASP A 232 20.45 -15.66 -10.31
C ASP A 232 19.03 -15.96 -10.81
N LEU A 233 18.92 -16.24 -12.12
CA LEU A 233 17.64 -16.54 -12.75
C LEU A 233 17.06 -17.90 -12.30
N SER A 234 17.91 -18.82 -11.86
CA SER A 234 17.52 -20.13 -11.33
C SER A 234 16.71 -20.02 -10.05
N THR A 235 17.18 -19.19 -9.10
CA THR A 235 16.49 -18.97 -7.82
C THR A 235 15.33 -17.99 -7.97
N ALA A 236 15.39 -17.05 -8.93
CA ALA A 236 14.30 -16.11 -9.17
C ALA A 236 12.97 -16.80 -9.54
N ARG A 237 13.01 -17.79 -10.43
CA ARG A 237 11.81 -18.49 -10.94
C ARG A 237 10.94 -19.12 -9.85
N PRO A 238 11.45 -19.97 -8.93
CA PRO A 238 10.63 -20.57 -7.88
C PRO A 238 10.02 -19.52 -6.95
N HIS A 239 10.74 -18.44 -6.62
CA HIS A 239 10.18 -17.34 -5.83
C HIS A 239 8.98 -16.68 -6.53
N LEU A 240 9.11 -16.32 -7.81
CA LEU A 240 8.02 -15.68 -8.55
C LEU A 240 6.81 -16.62 -8.75
N ARG A 241 7.04 -17.92 -9.02
CA ARG A 241 5.93 -18.90 -9.08
C ARG A 241 5.23 -19.06 -7.73
N ARG A 242 5.98 -19.04 -6.63
CA ARG A 242 5.41 -19.11 -5.28
C ARG A 242 4.59 -17.86 -4.96
N ALA A 243 5.06 -16.68 -5.36
CA ALA A 243 4.33 -15.43 -5.22
C ALA A 243 2.96 -15.48 -5.92
N VAL A 244 2.91 -15.90 -7.19
CA VAL A 244 1.64 -16.07 -7.95
C VAL A 244 0.72 -17.06 -7.25
N ALA A 245 1.21 -18.23 -6.85
CA ALA A 245 0.40 -19.25 -6.20
C ALA A 245 -0.18 -18.81 -4.84
N LEU A 246 0.59 -18.05 -4.06
CA LEU A 246 0.12 -17.48 -2.80
C LEU A 246 -0.91 -16.38 -3.03
N ALA A 247 -0.71 -15.55 -4.05
CA ALA A 247 -1.64 -14.49 -4.44
C ALA A 247 -3.00 -15.06 -4.88
N ASP A 248 -2.98 -16.15 -5.66
CA ASP A 248 -4.18 -16.89 -6.07
C ASP A 248 -4.96 -17.42 -4.87
N GLY A 249 -4.27 -18.04 -3.90
CA GLY A 249 -4.90 -18.59 -2.70
C GLY A 249 -5.46 -17.54 -1.75
N ALA A 250 -4.94 -16.30 -1.80
CA ALA A 250 -5.36 -15.19 -0.93
C ALA A 250 -6.36 -14.23 -1.60
N ASN A 251 -6.77 -14.49 -2.84
CA ASN A 251 -7.58 -13.57 -3.66
C ASN A 251 -7.00 -12.13 -3.71
N ASN A 252 -5.67 -11.99 -3.69
CA ASN A 252 -5.01 -10.70 -3.77
C ASN A 252 -4.67 -10.40 -5.24
N HIS A 253 -5.62 -9.79 -5.93
CA HIS A 253 -5.53 -9.54 -7.37
C HIS A 253 -4.37 -8.61 -7.74
N TRP A 254 -4.09 -7.57 -6.93
CA TRP A 254 -2.96 -6.67 -7.19
C TRP A 254 -1.62 -7.42 -7.16
N ILE A 255 -1.33 -8.18 -6.10
CA ILE A 255 -0.03 -8.88 -6.02
C ILE A 255 0.06 -10.02 -7.03
N ARG A 256 -1.08 -10.62 -7.41
CA ARG A 256 -1.16 -11.59 -8.50
C ARG A 256 -0.75 -10.97 -9.82
N ALA A 257 -1.29 -9.79 -10.18
CA ALA A 257 -0.91 -9.08 -11.40
C ALA A 257 0.58 -8.72 -11.39
N PHE A 258 1.06 -8.17 -10.27
CA PHE A 258 2.46 -7.80 -10.09
C PHE A 258 3.41 -9.01 -10.22
N ALA A 259 3.15 -10.10 -9.50
CA ALA A 259 3.99 -11.30 -9.54
C ALA A 259 3.98 -11.97 -10.93
N SER A 260 2.82 -12.01 -11.60
CA SER A 260 2.69 -12.52 -12.97
C SER A 260 3.46 -11.66 -13.98
N LEU A 261 3.44 -10.33 -13.83
CA LEU A 261 4.26 -9.42 -14.62
C LEU A 261 5.76 -9.71 -14.43
N GLN A 262 6.23 -9.83 -13.19
CA GLN A 262 7.64 -10.12 -12.91
C GLN A 262 8.05 -11.50 -13.45
N LEU A 263 7.18 -12.51 -13.35
CA LEU A 263 7.40 -13.83 -13.92
C LEU A 263 7.50 -13.76 -15.44
N GLY A 264 6.61 -12.99 -16.09
CA GLY A 264 6.64 -12.74 -17.53
C GLY A 264 7.96 -12.09 -17.96
N LYS A 265 8.41 -11.03 -17.28
CA LYS A 265 9.70 -10.37 -17.52
C LYS A 265 10.88 -11.34 -17.41
N LEU A 266 10.89 -12.20 -16.36
CA LEU A 266 11.90 -13.25 -16.22
C LEU A 266 11.84 -14.25 -17.39
N GLN A 267 10.64 -14.66 -17.79
CA GLN A 267 10.45 -15.64 -18.86
C GLN A 267 10.95 -15.12 -20.21
N VAL A 268 10.70 -13.84 -20.54
CA VAL A 268 11.31 -13.16 -21.70
C VAL A 268 12.83 -13.27 -21.66
N ARG A 269 13.46 -12.93 -20.53
CA ARG A 269 14.93 -13.02 -20.34
C ARG A 269 15.46 -14.44 -20.52
N THR A 270 14.70 -15.45 -20.09
CA THR A 270 15.08 -16.86 -20.23
C THR A 270 14.63 -17.52 -21.54
N ARG A 271 14.03 -16.75 -22.48
CA ARG A 271 13.47 -17.23 -23.76
C ARG A 271 12.35 -18.27 -23.63
N ASP A 272 11.64 -18.27 -22.50
CA ASP A 272 10.41 -19.05 -22.29
C ASP A 272 9.21 -18.23 -22.82
N PHE A 273 9.11 -18.07 -24.14
CA PHE A 273 8.14 -17.15 -24.75
C PHE A 273 6.68 -17.59 -24.55
N VAL A 274 6.42 -18.90 -24.55
CA VAL A 274 5.08 -19.45 -24.27
C VAL A 274 4.65 -19.13 -22.85
N GLY A 275 5.56 -19.34 -21.88
CA GLY A 275 5.34 -18.97 -20.50
C GLY A 275 5.16 -17.47 -20.34
N ALA A 276 6.02 -16.66 -20.97
CA ALA A 276 5.96 -15.20 -20.91
C ALA A 276 4.61 -14.67 -21.39
N ARG A 277 4.11 -15.14 -22.55
CA ARG A 277 2.82 -14.71 -23.10
C ARG A 277 1.67 -15.04 -22.14
N LYS A 278 1.70 -16.21 -21.51
CA LYS A 278 0.71 -16.61 -20.51
C LYS A 278 0.75 -15.69 -19.28
N SER A 279 1.94 -15.51 -18.68
CA SER A 279 2.09 -14.73 -17.46
C SER A 279 1.76 -13.24 -17.68
N LEU A 280 2.19 -12.66 -18.80
CA LEU A 280 1.89 -11.27 -19.15
C LEU A 280 0.41 -11.07 -19.49
N GLY A 281 -0.23 -12.02 -20.20
CA GLY A 281 -1.67 -11.98 -20.46
C GLY A 281 -2.50 -12.00 -19.18
N GLN A 282 -2.15 -12.88 -18.23
CA GLN A 282 -2.80 -12.92 -16.91
C GLN A 282 -2.61 -11.61 -16.14
N ALA A 283 -1.42 -11.01 -16.19
CA ALA A 283 -1.17 -9.72 -15.57
C ALA A 283 -2.02 -8.61 -16.21
N GLN A 284 -2.17 -8.61 -17.53
CA GLN A 284 -2.98 -7.65 -18.29
C GLN A 284 -4.47 -7.75 -17.93
N GLU A 285 -5.05 -8.94 -17.97
CA GLU A 285 -6.47 -9.15 -17.62
C GLU A 285 -6.81 -8.60 -16.23
N ILE A 286 -5.92 -8.85 -15.25
CA ILE A 286 -6.11 -8.33 -13.89
C ILE A 286 -5.89 -6.81 -13.85
N GLY A 287 -4.86 -6.31 -14.53
CA GLY A 287 -4.56 -4.88 -14.61
C GLY A 287 -5.72 -4.07 -15.20
N GLU A 288 -6.35 -4.56 -16.27
CA GLU A 288 -7.50 -3.94 -16.94
C GLU A 288 -8.74 -3.95 -16.05
N SER A 289 -9.05 -5.09 -15.44
CA SER A 289 -10.24 -5.22 -14.57
C SER A 289 -10.17 -4.36 -13.31
N LEU A 290 -8.97 -4.03 -12.82
CA LEU A 290 -8.75 -3.19 -11.65
C LEU A 290 -8.37 -1.74 -11.98
N GLY A 291 -8.22 -1.38 -13.26
CA GLY A 291 -7.81 -0.03 -13.66
C GLY A 291 -6.41 0.38 -13.20
N LEU A 292 -5.47 -0.57 -13.09
CA LEU A 292 -4.12 -0.33 -12.56
C LEU A 292 -3.20 0.31 -13.61
N ALA A 293 -3.34 1.61 -13.86
CA ALA A 293 -2.63 2.33 -14.93
C ALA A 293 -1.10 2.12 -14.93
N HIS A 294 -0.43 2.22 -13.77
CA HIS A 294 1.02 1.98 -13.66
C HIS A 294 1.41 0.53 -13.97
N THR A 295 0.63 -0.43 -13.49
CA THR A 295 0.87 -1.84 -13.76
C THR A 295 0.68 -2.14 -15.25
N LEU A 296 -0.36 -1.56 -15.87
CA LEU A 296 -0.63 -1.70 -17.30
C LEU A 296 0.49 -1.11 -18.17
N MET A 297 1.00 0.07 -17.81
CA MET A 297 2.20 0.64 -18.44
C MET A 297 3.35 -0.38 -18.44
N ASP A 298 3.69 -0.94 -17.28
CA ASP A 298 4.78 -1.92 -17.16
C ASP A 298 4.51 -3.24 -17.92
N ILE A 299 3.25 -3.68 -17.97
CA ILE A 299 2.83 -4.88 -18.72
C ILE A 299 3.01 -4.65 -20.21
N HIS A 300 2.52 -3.54 -20.76
CA HIS A 300 2.67 -3.22 -22.18
C HIS A 300 4.14 -3.01 -22.56
N HIS A 301 4.96 -2.47 -21.66
CA HIS A 301 6.41 -2.43 -21.87
C HIS A 301 7.01 -3.84 -22.00
N ALA A 302 6.66 -4.76 -21.10
CA ALA A 302 7.17 -6.13 -21.12
C ALA A 302 6.65 -6.94 -22.32
N GLN A 303 5.40 -6.72 -22.74
CA GLN A 303 4.83 -7.35 -23.94
C GLN A 303 5.47 -6.82 -25.22
N SER A 304 5.75 -5.52 -25.29
CA SER A 304 6.49 -4.92 -26.40
C SER A 304 7.86 -5.60 -26.54
N GLN A 305 8.61 -5.72 -25.44
CA GLN A 305 9.90 -6.43 -25.40
C GLN A 305 9.77 -7.90 -25.82
N LEU A 306 8.73 -8.61 -25.36
CA LEU A 306 8.46 -9.99 -25.78
C LEU A 306 8.29 -10.07 -27.30
N CYS A 307 7.42 -9.24 -27.88
CA CYS A 307 7.16 -9.22 -29.32
C CYS A 307 8.41 -8.85 -30.12
N GLU A 308 9.21 -7.88 -29.67
CA GLU A 308 10.50 -7.54 -30.29
C GLU A 308 11.46 -8.73 -30.28
N THR A 309 11.62 -9.41 -29.14
CA THR A 309 12.50 -10.58 -29.04
C THR A 309 12.06 -11.77 -29.91
N MET A 310 10.76 -11.84 -30.23
CA MET A 310 10.18 -12.82 -31.15
C MET A 310 10.22 -12.37 -32.62
N GLY A 311 10.63 -11.13 -32.91
CA GLY A 311 10.65 -10.54 -34.25
C GLY A 311 9.28 -10.04 -34.75
N ASN A 312 8.26 -9.97 -33.89
CA ASN A 312 6.95 -9.43 -34.23
C ASN A 312 6.88 -7.90 -34.00
N VAL A 313 7.49 -7.15 -34.90
CA VAL A 313 7.62 -5.68 -34.79
C VAL A 313 6.25 -4.97 -34.81
N ALA A 314 5.27 -5.49 -35.55
CA ALA A 314 3.94 -4.88 -35.63
C ALA A 314 3.22 -4.91 -34.28
N GLU A 315 3.16 -6.08 -33.63
CA GLU A 315 2.55 -6.22 -32.31
C GLU A 315 3.36 -5.49 -31.22
N ALA A 316 4.70 -5.51 -31.32
CA ALA A 316 5.55 -4.73 -30.43
C ALA A 316 5.23 -3.23 -30.45
N PHE A 317 4.97 -2.68 -31.64
CA PHE A 317 4.60 -1.28 -31.82
C PHE A 317 3.22 -0.96 -31.22
N GLU A 318 2.25 -1.87 -31.33
CA GLU A 318 0.94 -1.70 -30.67
C GLU A 318 1.08 -1.64 -29.15
N HIS A 319 1.83 -2.57 -28.54
CA HIS A 319 2.12 -2.51 -27.11
C HIS A 319 2.94 -1.27 -26.73
N HIS A 320 3.84 -0.79 -27.59
CA HIS A 320 4.58 0.45 -27.35
C HIS A 320 3.68 1.68 -27.30
N LYS A 321 2.67 1.78 -28.18
CA LYS A 321 1.67 2.85 -28.13
C LYS A 321 0.85 2.79 -26.84
N LEU A 322 0.43 1.60 -26.43
CA LEU A 322 -0.32 1.40 -25.19
C LEU A 322 0.53 1.76 -23.96
N TYR A 323 1.82 1.40 -23.95
CA TYR A 323 2.76 1.86 -22.93
C TYR A 323 2.74 3.38 -22.78
N HIS A 324 2.84 4.14 -23.88
CA HIS A 324 2.81 5.61 -23.82
C HIS A 324 1.45 6.15 -23.40
N TYR A 325 0.35 5.54 -23.84
CA TYR A 325 -1.00 5.92 -23.41
C TYR A 325 -1.18 5.79 -21.90
N TYR A 326 -0.80 4.65 -21.31
CA TYR A 326 -0.88 4.45 -19.86
C TYR A 326 0.16 5.28 -19.09
N HIS A 327 1.33 5.52 -19.68
CA HIS A 327 2.33 6.43 -19.13
C HIS A 327 1.79 7.88 -19.06
N GLU A 328 1.17 8.38 -20.14
CA GLU A 328 0.51 9.69 -20.15
C GLU A 328 -0.64 9.73 -19.14
N TRP A 329 -1.51 8.72 -19.08
CA TRP A 329 -2.60 8.68 -18.11
C TRP A 329 -2.08 8.71 -16.66
N ALA A 330 -1.08 7.89 -16.35
CA ALA A 330 -0.41 7.92 -15.05
C ALA A 330 0.28 9.27 -14.78
N HIS A 331 0.79 9.94 -15.81
CA HIS A 331 1.43 11.25 -15.71
C HIS A 331 0.46 12.43 -15.60
N ASP A 332 -0.71 12.35 -16.20
CA ASP A 332 -1.76 13.36 -16.06
C ASP A 332 -2.26 13.42 -14.63
N GLY A 333 -2.39 12.26 -13.96
CA GLY A 333 -2.61 12.18 -12.52
C GLY A 333 -1.46 12.78 -11.70
N LEU A 334 -0.22 12.73 -12.21
CA LEU A 334 0.97 13.28 -11.55
C LEU A 334 1.08 14.79 -11.61
N ARG A 335 0.30 15.54 -12.44
CA ARG A 335 0.47 16.99 -12.73
C ARG A 335 1.77 17.53 -12.16
N ARG A 336 2.89 17.09 -12.78
CA ARG A 336 4.19 17.05 -12.10
C ARG A 336 4.58 18.39 -11.50
N ASP A 337 4.20 19.49 -12.12
CA ASP A 337 4.45 20.83 -11.60
C ASP A 337 3.70 21.08 -10.29
N LEU A 338 2.40 20.78 -10.20
CA LEU A 338 1.61 20.92 -8.98
C LEU A 338 2.17 20.06 -7.84
N VAL A 339 2.42 18.77 -8.10
CA VAL A 339 2.92 17.85 -7.06
C VAL A 339 4.38 18.17 -6.68
N ARG A 340 5.23 18.57 -7.64
CA ARG A 340 6.62 18.98 -7.39
C ARG A 340 6.69 20.29 -6.60
N ASP A 341 5.79 21.24 -6.86
CA ASP A 341 5.73 22.51 -6.15
C ASP A 341 5.16 22.34 -4.73
N LEU A 342 4.25 21.39 -4.55
CA LEU A 342 3.68 21.02 -3.25
C LEU A 342 4.60 20.13 -2.42
N LEU A 343 5.46 19.32 -3.05
CA LEU A 343 6.50 18.58 -2.36
C LEU A 343 7.59 19.55 -1.89
N PRO A 344 7.95 19.54 -0.59
CA PRO A 344 9.16 20.21 -0.17
C PRO A 344 10.32 19.73 -1.06
N ARG A 345 11.12 20.65 -1.60
CA ARG A 345 12.44 20.30 -2.16
C ARG A 345 13.11 19.46 -1.08
N ALA A 346 13.36 18.19 -1.38
CA ALA A 346 13.61 17.17 -0.38
C ALA A 346 14.57 17.69 0.71
N ILE A 347 14.13 17.44 1.94
CA ILE A 347 14.86 17.50 3.22
C ILE A 347 16.37 17.63 2.96
N ALA A 348 16.86 18.87 3.06
CA ALA A 348 18.27 19.13 3.19
C ALA A 348 18.64 18.84 4.64
N ALA A 349 19.59 17.90 4.80
CA ALA A 349 20.29 17.47 6.01
C ALA A 349 19.47 16.69 7.05
#